data_AF-A0A7W8PCR9-F1
#
_entry.id   AF-A0A7W8PCR9-F1
#
_cell.length_a   1.000
_cell.length_b   1.000
_cell.length_c   1.000
_cell.angle_alpha   90.00
_cell.angle_beta   90.00
_cell.angle_gamma   90.00
#
_symmetry.space_group_name_H-M   'P 1'
#
loop_
_entity.id
_entity.type
_entity.pdbx_description
1 polymer ?
#
loop_
_entity_poly.entity_id
_entity_poly.type
_entity_poly.pdbx_seq_one_letter_code
_entity_poly.pdbx_strand_id
1 'polypeptide(L)'
;MAASTASATPITPVVRIAPIGSLMLNPGPAVYYTDAFRRVLEDHMGFLRAHPATQLVPVSAQDSDWAFEHDLFGFLQSLGIAPQYHWVAMRMNNYTDPTEFGASASLLLLPPQNVIEQIRSAYMASSVMTA
;
A
#
# COMPACT_ATOMS: atom_id res chain seq x y z
N MET A 1 22.32 -2.91 61.81
CA MET A 1 21.34 -3.91 61.36
C MET A 1 20.14 -3.18 60.77
N ALA A 2 20.03 -3.09 59.46
CA ALA A 2 18.79 -2.71 58.77
C ALA A 2 18.82 -3.39 57.39
N ALA A 3 18.04 -4.45 57.24
CA ALA A 3 17.90 -5.20 56.00
C ALA A 3 16.83 -4.53 55.14
N SER A 4 17.25 -4.04 53.97
CA SER A 4 16.38 -3.52 52.91
C SER A 4 15.78 -4.69 52.13
N THR A 5 14.51 -4.98 52.36
CA THR A 5 13.74 -5.96 51.58
C THR A 5 13.18 -5.29 50.33
N ALA A 6 13.78 -5.56 49.18
CA ALA A 6 13.25 -5.15 47.88
C ALA A 6 12.14 -6.12 47.44
N SER A 7 10.93 -5.61 47.31
CA SER A 7 9.78 -6.31 46.73
C SER A 7 9.95 -6.38 45.21
N ALA A 8 10.24 -7.56 44.68
CA ALA A 8 10.26 -7.81 43.24
C ALA A 8 8.83 -8.09 42.74
N THR A 9 8.25 -7.16 41.99
CA THR A 9 6.96 -7.33 41.32
C THR A 9 7.14 -8.25 40.10
N PRO A 10 6.30 -9.28 39.90
CA PRO A 10 6.41 -10.16 38.74
C PRO A 10 5.98 -9.42 37.46
N ILE A 11 6.86 -9.41 36.46
CA ILE A 11 6.56 -8.96 35.09
C ILE A 11 5.74 -10.05 34.38
N THR A 12 4.42 -9.89 34.33
CA THR A 12 3.56 -10.76 33.52
C THR A 12 3.74 -10.42 32.05
N PRO A 13 4.20 -11.34 31.17
CA PRO A 13 4.21 -11.10 29.74
C PRO A 13 2.77 -11.13 29.22
N VAL A 14 2.21 -9.96 28.93
CA VAL A 14 0.92 -9.86 28.23
C VAL A 14 1.14 -10.23 26.77
N VAL A 15 0.97 -11.52 26.44
CA VAL A 15 0.85 -11.96 25.04
C VAL A 15 -0.49 -11.44 24.52
N ARG A 16 -0.46 -10.31 23.82
CA ARG A 16 -1.64 -9.78 23.13
C ARG A 16 -1.90 -10.64 21.89
N ILE A 17 -2.70 -11.70 22.07
CA ILE A 17 -3.31 -12.42 20.94
C ILE A 17 -4.34 -11.47 20.30
N ALA A 18 -3.93 -10.77 19.24
CA ALA A 18 -4.87 -9.98 18.45
C ALA A 18 -5.93 -10.93 17.84
N PRO A 19 -7.23 -10.59 17.87
CA PRO A 19 -8.24 -11.42 17.22
C PRO A 19 -7.94 -11.51 15.72
N ILE A 20 -8.27 -12.65 15.09
CA ILE A 20 -7.99 -12.91 13.66
C ILE A 20 -8.54 -11.80 12.75
N GLY A 21 -9.66 -11.17 13.13
CA GLY A 21 -10.22 -10.02 12.42
C GLY A 21 -9.33 -8.76 12.41
N SER A 22 -8.39 -8.61 13.35
CA SER A 22 -7.40 -7.52 13.37
C SER A 22 -6.19 -7.81 12.48
N LEU A 23 -6.05 -9.03 11.96
CA LEU A 23 -5.02 -9.39 10.98
C LEU A 23 -5.53 -9.22 9.54
N MET A 24 -6.85 -9.05 9.35
CA MET A 24 -7.42 -8.77 8.04
C MET A 24 -7.09 -7.33 7.63
N LEU A 25 -6.29 -7.19 6.57
CA LEU A 25 -6.07 -5.90 5.93
C LEU A 25 -7.40 -5.37 5.41
N ASN A 26 -7.70 -4.10 5.69
CA ASN A 26 -8.84 -3.44 5.08
C ASN A 26 -8.53 -3.23 3.59
N PRO A 27 -9.24 -3.92 2.67
CA PRO A 27 -9.00 -3.76 1.23
C PRO A 27 -9.45 -2.37 0.73
N GLY A 28 -10.16 -1.58 1.54
CA GLY A 28 -10.70 -0.31 1.12
C GLY A 28 -11.97 -0.46 0.26
N PRO A 29 -12.42 0.62 -0.38
CA PRO A 29 -13.67 0.63 -1.13
C PRO A 29 -13.65 -0.32 -2.33
N ALA A 30 -14.74 -1.08 -2.54
CA ALA A 30 -14.88 -2.02 -3.64
C ALA A 30 -14.70 -1.38 -5.04
N VAL A 31 -14.96 -0.07 -5.16
CA VAL A 31 -14.82 0.68 -6.42
C VAL A 31 -13.43 0.57 -7.04
N TYR A 32 -12.37 0.48 -6.21
CA TYR A 32 -10.97 0.31 -6.65
C TYR A 32 -10.71 -1.00 -7.39
N TYR A 33 -11.58 -1.98 -7.21
CA TYR A 33 -11.48 -3.31 -7.79
C TYR A 33 -12.38 -3.49 -9.01
N THR A 34 -13.18 -2.48 -9.37
CA THR A 34 -14.06 -2.54 -10.55
C THR A 34 -13.29 -2.23 -11.83
N ASP A 35 -13.59 -2.96 -12.91
CA ASP A 35 -12.94 -2.74 -14.21
C ASP A 35 -13.23 -1.34 -14.77
N ALA A 36 -14.42 -0.81 -14.52
CA ALA A 36 -14.82 0.51 -14.98
C ALA A 36 -13.93 1.61 -14.38
N PHE A 37 -13.68 1.57 -13.07
CA PHE A 37 -12.83 2.55 -12.41
C PHE A 37 -11.34 2.33 -12.74
N ARG A 38 -10.90 1.07 -12.88
CA ARG A 38 -9.53 0.76 -13.32
C ARG A 38 -9.20 1.34 -14.69
N ARG A 39 -10.13 1.30 -15.65
CA ARG A 39 -9.96 1.97 -16.96
C ARG A 39 -9.79 3.47 -16.82
N VAL A 40 -10.59 4.12 -15.97
CA VAL A 40 -10.44 5.55 -15.69
C VAL A 40 -9.07 5.85 -15.11
N LEU A 41 -8.59 5.04 -14.17
CA LEU A 41 -7.25 5.19 -13.61
C LEU A 41 -6.16 5.00 -14.67
N GLU A 42 -6.31 4.03 -15.58
CA GLU A 42 -5.40 3.80 -16.70
C GLU A 42 -5.31 5.01 -17.63
N ASP A 43 -6.45 5.60 -18.00
CA ASP A 43 -6.49 6.82 -18.82
C ASP A 43 -5.75 7.99 -18.14
N HIS A 44 -5.71 8.01 -16.80
CA HIS A 44 -5.03 9.03 -16.01
C HIS A 44 -3.58 8.68 -15.67
N MET A 45 -3.01 7.56 -16.12
CA MET A 45 -1.63 7.16 -15.79
C MET A 45 -0.60 8.18 -16.25
N GLY A 46 -0.80 8.77 -17.44
CA GLY A 46 0.07 9.84 -17.95
C GLY A 46 0.09 11.05 -17.03
N PHE A 47 -1.08 11.46 -16.55
CA PHE A 47 -1.21 12.55 -15.58
C PHE A 47 -0.56 12.20 -14.24
N LEU A 48 -0.80 11.00 -13.70
CA LEU A 48 -0.22 10.56 -12.43
C LEU A 48 1.31 10.50 -12.48
N ARG A 49 1.91 10.06 -13.59
CA ARG A 49 3.37 10.03 -13.74
C ARG A 49 3.99 11.43 -13.82
N ALA A 50 3.31 12.37 -14.47
CA ALA A 50 3.76 13.76 -14.60
C ALA A 50 3.44 14.62 -13.37
N HIS A 51 2.65 14.11 -12.42
CA HIS A 51 2.18 14.88 -11.28
C HIS A 51 3.35 15.21 -10.32
N PRO A 52 3.52 16.47 -9.90
CA PRO A 52 4.67 16.89 -9.09
C PRO A 52 4.69 16.29 -7.68
N ALA A 53 3.55 15.82 -7.18
CA ALA A 53 3.47 15.14 -5.89
C ALA A 53 3.64 13.61 -5.97
N THR A 54 3.95 13.07 -7.15
CA THR A 54 4.34 11.66 -7.30
C THR A 54 5.70 11.46 -6.66
N GLN A 55 5.77 10.48 -5.76
CA GLN A 55 6.97 10.19 -5.00
C GLN A 55 7.78 9.12 -5.71
N LEU A 56 9.09 9.33 -5.73
CA LEU A 56 10.07 8.35 -6.20
C LEU A 56 10.59 7.65 -4.94
N VAL A 57 10.16 6.41 -4.73
CA VAL A 57 10.65 5.61 -3.60
C VAL A 57 11.84 4.78 -4.10
N PRO A 58 13.05 5.03 -3.57
CA PRO A 58 14.20 4.19 -3.89
C PRO A 58 13.95 2.79 -3.30
N VAL A 59 14.10 1.76 -4.12
CA VAL A 59 14.04 0.37 -3.69
C VAL A 59 15.48 -0.06 -3.44
N SER A 60 15.77 -0.53 -2.23
CA SER A 60 17.11 -1.04 -1.94
C SER A 60 17.31 -2.38 -2.64
N ALA A 61 18.55 -2.67 -3.06
CA ALA A 61 18.88 -3.96 -3.68
C ALA A 61 18.52 -5.15 -2.76
N GLN A 62 18.59 -4.95 -1.44
CA GLN A 62 18.21 -5.96 -0.46
C GLN A 62 16.70 -6.23 -0.44
N ASP A 63 15.88 -5.20 -0.67
CA ASP A 63 14.41 -5.33 -0.73
C ASP A 63 13.96 -5.95 -2.06
N SER A 64 14.59 -5.58 -3.18
CA SER A 64 14.25 -6.09 -4.52
C SER A 64 14.70 -7.54 -4.75
N ASP A 65 15.86 -7.93 -4.20
CA ASP A 65 16.51 -9.19 -4.57
C ASP A 65 16.21 -10.33 -3.59
N TRP A 66 15.87 -10.04 -2.33
CA TRP A 66 15.79 -11.09 -1.28
C TRP A 66 14.49 -11.03 -0.48
N ALA A 67 14.04 -9.84 -0.07
CA ALA A 67 12.91 -9.73 0.87
C ALA A 67 11.54 -9.75 0.18
N PHE A 68 11.42 -9.11 -0.99
CA PHE A 68 10.15 -8.93 -1.69
C PHE A 68 10.23 -9.32 -3.17
N GLU A 69 11.17 -10.20 -3.54
CA GLU A 69 11.27 -10.70 -4.91
C GLU A 69 9.94 -11.34 -5.34
N HIS A 70 9.42 -10.93 -6.49
CA HIS A 70 8.12 -11.33 -7.01
C HIS A 70 6.90 -10.94 -6.14
N ASP A 71 7.07 -10.07 -5.14
CA ASP A 71 5.99 -9.63 -4.26
C ASP A 71 5.95 -8.10 -4.11
N LEU A 72 5.49 -7.42 -5.16
CA LEU A 72 5.27 -5.98 -5.13
C LEU A 72 4.27 -5.56 -4.03
N PHE A 73 3.21 -6.34 -3.82
CA PHE A 73 2.15 -5.96 -2.88
C PHE A 73 2.63 -6.06 -1.43
N GLY A 74 3.46 -7.08 -1.13
CA GLY A 74 4.17 -7.18 0.15
C GLY A 74 5.12 -6.02 0.39
N PHE A 75 5.86 -5.58 -0.65
CA PHE A 75 6.71 -4.39 -0.55
C PHE A 75 5.89 -3.12 -0.28
N LEU A 76 4.80 -2.90 -1.01
CA LEU A 76 3.92 -1.75 -0.79
C LEU A 76 3.24 -1.77 0.58
N GLN A 77 2.92 -2.96 1.08
CA GLN A 77 2.37 -3.13 2.42
C GLN A 77 3.40 -2.81 3.50
N SER A 78 4.67 -3.18 3.33
CA SER A 78 5.75 -2.84 4.27
C SER A 78 5.99 -1.33 4.33
N LEU A 79 5.77 -0.62 3.21
CA LEU A 79 5.75 0.85 3.14
C LEU A 79 4.49 1.50 3.76
N GLY A 80 3.53 0.71 4.24
CA GLY A 80 2.28 1.21 4.82
C GLY A 80 1.28 1.73 3.79
N ILE A 81 1.44 1.38 2.51
CA ILE A 81 0.48 1.73 1.45
C ILE A 81 -0.73 0.82 1.54
N ALA A 82 -1.92 1.42 1.54
CA ALA A 82 -3.16 0.68 1.64
C ALA A 82 -3.43 -0.17 0.37
N PRO A 83 -4.03 -1.37 0.50
CA PRO A 83 -4.19 -2.32 -0.61
C PRO A 83 -4.92 -1.77 -1.84
N GLN A 84 -5.86 -0.85 -1.65
CA GLN A 84 -6.60 -0.24 -2.76
C GLN A 84 -5.72 0.55 -3.74
N TYR A 85 -4.54 0.99 -3.31
CA TYR A 85 -3.60 1.76 -4.14
C TYR A 85 -2.53 0.89 -4.79
N HIS A 86 -2.40 -0.38 -4.39
CA HIS A 86 -1.35 -1.27 -4.88
C HIS A 86 -1.42 -1.48 -6.39
N TRP A 87 -2.63 -1.67 -6.91
CA TRP A 87 -2.84 -1.84 -8.35
C TRP A 87 -2.43 -0.60 -9.14
N VAL A 88 -2.72 0.61 -8.63
CA VAL A 88 -2.35 1.86 -9.31
C VAL A 88 -0.84 2.04 -9.32
N ALA A 89 -0.18 1.76 -8.19
CA ALA A 89 1.27 1.80 -8.08
C ALA A 89 1.94 0.82 -9.06
N MET A 90 1.40 -0.40 -9.17
CA MET A 90 1.87 -1.41 -10.14
C MET A 90 1.79 -0.88 -11.58
N ARG A 91 0.61 -0.38 -12.01
CA ARG A 91 0.41 0.16 -13.37
C ARG A 91 1.23 1.41 -13.65
N MET A 92 1.45 2.27 -12.65
CA MET A 92 2.31 3.44 -12.81
C MET A 92 3.75 3.08 -13.13
N ASN A 93 4.24 1.94 -12.66
CA ASN A 93 5.58 1.42 -12.93
C ASN A 93 5.64 0.50 -14.16
N ASN A 94 4.56 0.48 -14.98
CA ASN A 94 4.41 -0.39 -16.15
C ASN A 94 4.41 -1.89 -15.87
N TYR A 95 4.16 -2.31 -14.63
CA TYR A 95 3.97 -3.73 -14.32
C TYR A 95 2.55 -4.17 -14.66
N THR A 96 2.41 -5.35 -15.28
CA THR A 96 1.12 -6.04 -15.46
C THR A 96 0.83 -6.97 -14.30
N ASP A 97 1.89 -7.54 -13.71
CA ASP A 97 1.78 -8.53 -12.67
C ASP A 97 2.66 -8.18 -11.46
N PRO A 98 2.20 -8.45 -10.22
CA PRO A 98 2.97 -8.16 -9.02
C PRO A 98 4.28 -8.96 -8.94
N THR A 99 4.38 -10.05 -9.70
CA THR A 99 5.57 -10.90 -9.79
C THR A 99 6.66 -10.31 -10.68
N GLU A 100 6.38 -9.25 -11.45
CA GLU A 100 7.41 -8.58 -12.25
C GLU A 100 8.33 -7.69 -11.41
N PHE A 101 8.00 -7.48 -10.14
CA PHE A 101 8.87 -6.82 -9.19
C PHE A 101 10.02 -7.74 -8.79
N GLY A 102 11.26 -7.23 -8.90
CA GLY A 102 12.48 -8.00 -8.63
C GLY A 102 13.72 -7.14 -8.84
N ALA A 103 14.88 -7.77 -9.03
CA ALA A 103 16.19 -7.11 -8.98
C ALA A 103 16.43 -5.92 -9.91
N SER A 104 15.65 -5.81 -10.99
CA SER A 104 15.72 -4.67 -11.91
C SER A 104 15.01 -3.41 -11.37
N ALA A 105 14.15 -3.55 -10.36
CA ALA A 105 13.37 -2.46 -9.78
C ALA A 105 14.20 -1.73 -8.72
N SER A 106 14.90 -0.67 -9.15
CA SER A 106 15.69 0.20 -8.25
C SER A 106 14.91 1.42 -7.78
N LEU A 107 13.81 1.74 -8.45
CA LEU A 107 13.00 2.90 -8.16
C LEU A 107 11.53 2.63 -8.46
N LEU A 108 10.66 3.00 -7.53
CA LEU A 108 9.21 2.83 -7.63
C LEU A 108 8.50 4.18 -7.61
N LEU A 109 7.67 4.43 -8.62
CA LEU A 109 6.77 5.58 -8.69
C LEU A 109 5.53 5.32 -7.84
N LEU A 110 5.29 6.19 -6.86
CA LEU A 110 4.11 6.13 -6.00
C LEU A 110 3.23 7.37 -6.19
N PRO A 111 1.98 7.20 -6.64
CA PRO A 111 1.04 8.30 -6.72
C PRO A 111 0.65 8.78 -5.32
N PRO A 112 0.39 10.08 -5.15
CA PRO A 112 -0.11 10.59 -3.90
C PRO A 112 -1.60 10.20 -3.74
N GLN A 113 -1.98 9.73 -2.56
CA GLN A 113 -3.31 9.17 -2.30
C GLN A 113 -4.45 10.17 -2.54
N ASN A 114 -4.20 11.45 -2.24
CA ASN A 114 -5.17 12.53 -2.43
C ASN A 114 -5.63 12.67 -3.89
N VAL A 115 -4.72 12.52 -4.86
CA VAL A 115 -5.04 12.64 -6.29
C VAL A 115 -5.91 11.46 -6.74
N ILE A 116 -5.60 10.26 -6.26
CA ILE A 116 -6.38 9.06 -6.56
C ILE A 116 -7.80 9.19 -5.99
N GLU A 117 -7.93 9.69 -4.76
CA GLU A 117 -9.25 9.95 -4.15
C GLU A 117 -10.03 11.01 -4.92
N GLN A 118 -9.38 12.06 -5.44
CA GLN A 118 -10.04 13.06 -6.29
C GLN A 118 -10.61 12.43 -7.57
N ILE A 119 -9.83 11.57 -8.25
CA ILE A 119 -10.29 10.83 -9.44
C ILE A 119 -11.48 9.94 -9.06
N ARG A 120 -11.41 9.26 -7.91
CA ARG A 120 -12.53 8.44 -7.41
C ARG A 120 -13.79 9.29 -7.17
N SER A 121 -13.67 10.41 -6.47
CA SER A 121 -14.79 11.29 -6.18
C SER A 121 -15.43 11.82 -7.47
N ALA A 122 -14.62 12.21 -8.47
CA ALA A 122 -15.10 12.63 -9.77
C ALA A 122 -15.83 11.50 -10.52
N TYR A 123 -15.29 10.28 -10.50
CA TYR A 123 -15.92 9.11 -11.10
C TYR A 123 -17.25 8.76 -10.43
N MET A 124 -17.32 8.79 -9.10
CA MET A 124 -18.56 8.51 -8.38
C MET A 124 -19.62 9.58 -8.63
N ALA A 125 -19.22 10.85 -8.72
CA ALA A 125 -20.14 11.94 -9.05
C ALA A 125 -20.70 11.81 -10.47
N SER A 126 -19.88 11.42 -11.44
CA SER A 126 -20.33 11.23 -12.82
C SER A 126 -21.17 9.96 -12.98
N SER A 127 -20.84 8.88 -12.27
CA SER A 127 -21.59 7.61 -12.35
C SER A 127 -22.99 7.71 -11.76
N VAL A 128 -23.21 8.57 -10.75
CA VAL A 128 -24.52 8.78 -10.13
C VAL A 128 -25.45 9.63 -11.01
N MET A 129 -24.90 10.43 -11.93
CA MET A 129 -25.70 11.32 -12.78
C MET A 129 -26.26 10.65 -14.04
N THR A 130 -25.84 9.41 -14.33
CA THR A 130 -26.28 8.61 -15.49
C THR A 130 -27.27 7.49 -15.13
N ALA A 131 -27.73 7.42 -13.88
CA ALA A 131 -28.74 6.47 -13.40
C ALA A 131 -30.09 7.17 -13.17
#